data_AF-A0A822A120-F1
#
_entry.id   AF-A0A822A120-F1
#
_cell.length_a   1.000
_cell.length_b   1.000
_cell.length_c   1.000
_cell.angle_alpha   90.00
_cell.angle_beta   90.00
_cell.angle_gamma   90.00
#
_symmetry.space_group_name_H-M   'P 1'
#
loop_
_entity.id
_entity.type
_entity.pdbx_description
1 polymer ?
#
loop_
_entity_poly.entity_id
_entity_poly.type
_entity_poly.pdbx_seq_one_letter_code
_entity_poly.pdbx_strand_id
1 'polypeptide(L)'
;MSSSTSSRYRESAAVTAPTKVHDQHGTSFAEEHALDAIAKEAELRLQHQREQNREARQLRHKELEKNARDDLSAVDSELNKSDQNKHEEEDEEEEEDDGGDSRTTPITPSTPMGSSRSRIMNIDGTNNNAMGTTTNSLLLQKFLNGDIDLRSIEQRDLRRLLSELEAKYKSAMIANSSMYNEKQALYYQIDTYKDILDEHYEIFNQTKRQLKDKCKDFDIQKQTLIDLQNNNNQLKEILSNCEKLIQESEIEIYIDEQQKYLSIDLKCQESFLLSNSFTNRSINEKLKKILSEKHQQIEQINRLKLELDETNHHLRILKQHIPNSIDLHNQNINNACDCEQQKQLIKQITDLNNGLQRLSADNGSLQQE
;
A
#
# COMPACT_ATOMS: atom_id res chain seq x y z
N MET A 1 58.41 21.06 15.15
CA MET A 1 59.31 20.48 14.14
C MET A 1 58.45 19.97 13.00
N SER A 2 58.90 20.27 11.79
CA SER A 2 58.24 20.21 10.49
C SER A 2 57.93 18.79 10.00
N SER A 3 56.83 18.63 9.26
CA SER A 3 56.78 17.79 8.05
C SER A 3 55.53 18.05 7.22
N SER A 4 55.76 18.66 6.06
CA SER A 4 54.84 18.80 4.94
C SER A 4 54.63 17.44 4.27
N THR A 5 53.42 17.16 3.76
CA THR A 5 53.24 16.26 2.60
C THR A 5 52.03 16.69 1.80
N SER A 6 52.31 16.96 0.53
CA SER A 6 51.42 17.35 -0.56
C SER A 6 50.74 16.11 -1.14
N SER A 7 49.43 16.13 -1.40
CA SER A 7 48.76 15.09 -2.19
C SER A 7 47.80 15.72 -3.20
N ARG A 8 47.97 15.27 -4.44
CA ARG A 8 47.48 15.86 -5.69
C ARG A 8 46.00 15.54 -5.92
N TYR A 9 45.29 16.52 -6.47
CA TYR A 9 44.02 16.37 -7.16
C TYR A 9 44.15 15.37 -8.33
N ARG A 10 43.23 14.40 -8.40
CA ARG A 10 42.92 13.63 -9.61
C ARG A 10 41.47 13.96 -9.99
N GLU A 11 41.31 14.76 -11.04
CA GLU A 11 40.07 14.87 -11.80
C GLU A 11 39.93 13.60 -12.66
N SER A 12 38.87 12.83 -12.40
CA SER A 12 38.44 11.72 -13.25
C SER A 12 37.17 12.14 -13.98
N ALA A 13 37.34 12.54 -15.24
CA ALA A 13 36.25 12.79 -16.18
C ALA A 13 35.59 11.45 -16.56
N ALA A 14 34.39 11.20 -16.03
CA ALA A 14 33.54 10.09 -16.44
C ALA A 14 32.67 10.51 -17.63
N VAL A 15 32.90 9.89 -18.77
CA VAL A 15 32.12 10.02 -20.01
C VAL A 15 30.72 9.42 -19.76
N THR A 16 29.68 10.26 -19.79
CA THR A 16 28.28 9.83 -19.68
C THR A 16 27.76 9.38 -21.06
N ALA A 17 27.48 8.09 -21.21
CA ALA A 17 26.74 7.56 -22.35
C ALA A 17 25.23 7.84 -22.20
N PRO A 18 24.48 8.07 -23.29
CA PRO A 18 23.05 8.38 -23.20
C PRO A 18 22.24 7.11 -22.90
N THR A 19 21.71 7.02 -21.68
CA THR A 19 20.68 6.04 -21.30
C THR A 19 19.37 6.37 -22.01
N LYS A 20 18.92 5.47 -22.90
CA LYS A 20 17.56 5.42 -23.43
C LYS A 20 16.58 5.32 -22.26
N VAL A 21 15.81 6.39 -22.03
CA VAL A 21 14.66 6.38 -21.13
C VAL A 21 13.55 5.60 -21.84
N HIS A 22 13.30 4.39 -21.37
CA HIS A 22 12.15 3.60 -21.81
C HIS A 22 10.93 4.12 -21.03
N ASP A 23 9.87 4.50 -21.74
CA ASP A 23 8.58 4.89 -21.16
C ASP A 23 7.99 3.73 -20.31
N GLN A 24 8.29 3.73 -19.01
CA GLN A 24 7.76 2.76 -18.03
C GLN A 24 6.51 3.28 -17.29
N HIS A 25 6.11 4.53 -17.50
CA HIS A 25 5.04 5.15 -16.72
C HIS A 25 3.62 4.73 -17.15
N GLY A 26 3.41 4.37 -18.41
CA GLY A 26 2.10 3.91 -18.90
C GLY A 26 1.75 2.47 -18.52
N THR A 27 2.76 1.60 -18.35
CA THR A 27 2.57 0.20 -17.96
C THR A 27 2.38 0.04 -16.46
N SER A 28 3.04 0.89 -15.65
CA SER A 28 3.00 0.84 -14.19
C SER A 28 1.59 1.01 -13.60
N PHE A 29 0.75 1.89 -14.18
CA PHE A 29 -0.60 2.13 -13.65
C PHE A 29 -1.57 0.99 -13.97
N ALA A 30 -1.49 0.45 -15.19
CA ALA A 30 -2.30 -0.70 -15.58
C ALA A 30 -1.89 -1.98 -14.84
N GLU A 31 -0.59 -2.13 -14.59
CA GLU A 31 -0.03 -3.23 -13.80
C GLU A 31 -0.42 -3.13 -12.32
N GLU A 32 -0.35 -1.95 -11.72
CA GLU A 32 -0.77 -1.71 -10.33
C GLU A 32 -2.27 -2.00 -10.14
N HIS A 33 -3.13 -1.57 -11.07
CA HIS A 33 -4.55 -1.89 -11.04
C HIS A 33 -4.83 -3.39 -11.25
N ALA A 34 -4.01 -4.09 -12.04
CA ALA A 34 -4.11 -5.54 -12.21
C ALA A 34 -3.70 -6.29 -10.93
N LEU A 35 -2.64 -5.85 -10.26
CA LEU A 35 -2.18 -6.42 -8.99
C LEU A 35 -3.19 -6.21 -7.87
N ASP A 36 -3.82 -5.04 -7.79
CA ASP A 36 -4.86 -4.74 -6.80
C ASP A 36 -6.12 -5.59 -7.04
N ALA A 37 -6.51 -5.79 -8.30
CA ALA A 37 -7.61 -6.70 -8.65
C ALA A 37 -7.33 -8.16 -8.27
N ILE A 38 -6.11 -8.65 -8.52
CA ILE A 38 -5.68 -10.00 -8.13
C ILE A 38 -5.67 -10.16 -6.61
N ALA A 39 -5.17 -9.16 -5.88
CA ALA A 39 -5.14 -9.17 -4.42
C ALA A 39 -6.56 -9.23 -3.83
N LYS A 40 -7.48 -8.41 -4.37
CA LYS A 40 -8.88 -8.38 -3.96
C LYS A 40 -9.63 -9.68 -4.30
N GLU A 41 -9.36 -10.26 -5.46
CA GLU A 41 -9.92 -11.56 -5.83
C GLU A 41 -9.40 -12.69 -4.91
N ALA A 42 -8.11 -12.67 -4.59
CA ALA A 42 -7.52 -13.62 -3.65
C ALA A 42 -8.12 -13.49 -2.24
N GLU A 43 -8.34 -12.26 -1.76
CA GLU A 43 -9.01 -11.99 -0.48
C GLU A 43 -10.45 -12.51 -0.46
N LEU A 44 -11.22 -12.30 -1.53
CA LEU A 44 -12.58 -12.82 -1.65
C LEU A 44 -12.62 -14.35 -1.70
N ARG A 45 -11.71 -14.98 -2.43
CA ARG A 45 -11.61 -16.46 -2.47
C ARG A 45 -11.28 -17.03 -1.10
N LEU A 46 -10.34 -16.40 -0.39
CA LEU A 46 -9.96 -16.79 0.96
C LEU A 46 -11.13 -16.59 1.94
N GLN A 47 -11.85 -15.48 1.84
CA GLN A 47 -13.04 -15.21 2.64
C GLN A 47 -14.14 -16.24 2.38
N HIS A 48 -14.38 -16.59 1.11
CA HIS A 48 -15.35 -17.62 0.75
C HIS A 48 -14.94 -18.99 1.29
N GLN A 49 -13.65 -19.35 1.20
CA GLN A 49 -13.14 -20.58 1.78
C GLN A 49 -13.29 -20.60 3.32
N ARG A 50 -13.06 -19.46 3.99
CA ARG A 50 -13.31 -19.32 5.44
C ARG A 50 -14.79 -19.50 5.77
N GLU A 51 -15.69 -18.95 4.96
CA GLU A 51 -17.13 -19.10 5.14
C GLU A 51 -17.59 -20.54 4.95
N GLN A 52 -17.14 -21.20 3.88
CA GLN A 52 -17.37 -22.63 3.66
C GLN A 52 -16.85 -23.49 4.80
N ASN A 53 -15.64 -23.22 5.29
CA ASN A 53 -15.07 -23.93 6.42
C ASN A 53 -15.90 -23.69 7.70
N ARG A 54 -16.39 -22.46 7.92
CA ARG A 54 -17.28 -22.11 9.04
C ARG A 54 -18.62 -22.85 8.95
N GLU A 55 -19.23 -22.87 7.78
CA GLU A 55 -20.49 -23.58 7.51
C GLU A 55 -20.32 -25.09 7.68
N ALA A 56 -19.25 -25.67 7.16
CA ALA A 56 -18.93 -27.08 7.32
C ALA A 56 -18.80 -27.46 8.81
N ARG A 57 -18.15 -26.60 9.62
CA ARG A 57 -18.06 -26.80 11.08
C ARG A 57 -19.42 -26.68 11.76
N GLN A 58 -20.24 -25.69 11.40
CA GLN A 58 -21.59 -25.54 11.96
C GLN A 58 -22.46 -26.74 11.66
N LEU A 59 -22.36 -27.30 10.45
CA LEU A 59 -23.11 -28.49 10.05
C LEU A 59 -22.64 -29.71 10.85
N ARG A 60 -21.33 -29.90 10.96
CA ARG A 60 -20.71 -30.97 11.75
C ARG A 60 -21.10 -30.87 13.24
N HIS A 61 -21.19 -29.66 13.80
CA HIS A 61 -21.64 -29.44 15.18
C HIS A 61 -23.11 -29.79 15.38
N LYS A 62 -23.99 -29.36 14.46
CA LYS A 62 -25.41 -29.74 14.49
C LYS A 62 -25.61 -31.25 14.41
N GLU A 63 -24.76 -31.94 13.64
CA GLU A 63 -24.78 -33.40 13.55
C GLU A 63 -24.37 -34.07 14.88
N LEU A 64 -23.33 -33.58 15.56
CA LEU A 64 -23.01 -34.07 16.91
C LEU A 64 -24.15 -33.87 17.90
N GLU A 65 -24.78 -32.69 17.88
CA GLU A 65 -25.88 -32.37 18.79
C GLU A 65 -27.08 -33.29 18.53
N LYS A 66 -27.35 -33.59 17.26
CA LYS A 66 -28.35 -34.58 16.86
C LYS A 66 -27.97 -35.98 17.35
N ASN A 67 -26.74 -36.43 17.14
CA ASN A 67 -26.28 -37.75 17.59
C ASN A 67 -26.38 -37.89 19.11
N ALA A 68 -25.96 -36.88 19.87
CA ALA A 68 -26.08 -36.88 21.33
C ALA A 68 -27.55 -36.94 21.78
N ARG A 69 -28.46 -36.28 21.04
CA ARG A 69 -29.91 -36.35 21.29
C ARG A 69 -30.48 -37.73 20.96
N ASP A 70 -30.06 -38.32 19.86
CA ASP A 70 -30.49 -39.65 19.42
C ASP A 70 -30.01 -40.72 20.41
N ASP A 71 -28.76 -40.64 20.89
CA ASP A 71 -28.19 -41.52 21.93
C ASP A 71 -29.02 -41.45 23.23
N LEU A 72 -29.36 -40.23 23.68
CA LEU A 72 -30.21 -40.03 24.86
C LEU A 72 -31.60 -40.65 24.68
N SER A 73 -32.19 -40.53 23.49
CA SER A 73 -33.50 -41.10 23.19
C SER A 73 -33.50 -42.64 23.09
N ALA A 74 -32.39 -43.21 22.63
CA ALA A 74 -32.20 -44.65 22.55
C ALA A 74 -32.09 -45.26 23.95
N VAL A 75 -31.32 -44.63 24.85
CA VAL A 75 -31.21 -45.04 26.26
C VAL A 75 -32.57 -44.96 26.97
N ASP A 76 -33.34 -43.89 26.75
CA ASP A 76 -34.68 -43.72 27.34
C ASP A 76 -35.67 -44.79 26.84
N SER A 77 -35.55 -45.18 25.56
CA SER A 77 -36.35 -46.26 24.97
C SER A 77 -35.97 -47.66 25.50
N GLU A 78 -34.69 -47.91 25.76
CA GLU A 78 -34.22 -49.17 26.36
C GLU A 78 -34.59 -49.29 27.84
N LEU A 79 -34.61 -48.17 28.58
CA LEU A 79 -35.09 -48.13 29.96
C LEU A 79 -36.58 -48.49 30.03
N ASN A 80 -37.42 -47.88 29.20
CA ASN A 80 -38.85 -48.18 29.16
C ASN A 80 -39.16 -49.64 28.78
N LYS A 81 -38.38 -50.27 27.90
CA LYS A 81 -38.52 -51.70 27.56
C LYS A 81 -38.07 -52.62 28.70
N SER A 82 -37.01 -52.23 29.41
CA SER A 82 -36.51 -52.99 30.56
C SER A 82 -37.52 -53.01 31.72
N ASP A 83 -38.28 -51.92 31.90
CA ASP A 83 -39.31 -51.83 32.94
C ASP A 83 -40.59 -52.59 32.55
N GLN A 84 -40.91 -52.70 31.25
CA GLN A 84 -42.02 -53.53 30.76
C GLN A 84 -41.74 -55.03 30.89
N ASN A 85 -40.54 -55.50 30.52
CA ASN A 85 -40.17 -56.91 30.66
C ASN A 85 -40.10 -57.38 32.12
N LYS A 86 -39.77 -56.50 33.08
CA LYS A 86 -39.78 -56.85 34.50
C LYS A 86 -41.19 -57.11 35.03
N HIS A 87 -42.20 -56.39 34.53
CA HIS A 87 -43.59 -56.66 34.90
C HIS A 87 -44.09 -57.98 34.30
N GLU A 88 -43.67 -58.31 33.08
CA GLU A 88 -44.03 -59.60 32.45
C GLU A 88 -43.35 -60.80 33.13
N GLU A 89 -42.11 -60.67 33.62
CA GLU A 89 -41.42 -61.75 34.37
C GLU A 89 -41.93 -61.90 35.83
N GLU A 90 -42.45 -60.85 36.46
CA GLU A 90 -43.09 -60.93 37.79
C GLU A 90 -44.50 -61.56 37.71
N ASP A 91 -45.22 -61.38 36.60
CA ASP A 91 -46.56 -61.96 36.39
C ASP A 91 -46.53 -63.46 36.01
N GLU A 92 -45.39 -64.00 35.53
CA GLU A 92 -45.25 -65.43 35.19
C GLU A 92 -44.82 -66.33 36.38
N GLU A 93 -44.44 -65.76 37.54
CA GLU A 93 -44.09 -66.53 38.76
C GLU A 93 -45.23 -66.63 39.81
N GLU A 94 -46.40 -66.01 39.58
CA GLU A 94 -47.58 -66.08 40.50
C GLU A 94 -48.70 -67.02 39.97
N GLU A 95 -48.41 -68.30 39.74
CA GLU A 95 -49.45 -69.33 39.51
C GLU A 95 -49.14 -70.62 40.29
N GLU A 96 -48.89 -70.55 41.60
CA GLU A 96 -49.16 -71.63 42.58
C GLU A 96 -49.15 -71.04 44.01
N ASP A 97 -50.32 -70.72 44.59
CA ASP A 97 -50.80 -71.24 45.90
C ASP A 97 -52.17 -70.64 46.26
N ASP A 98 -53.04 -71.52 46.76
CA ASP A 98 -54.44 -71.32 47.12
C ASP A 98 -54.57 -70.73 48.55
N GLY A 99 -55.51 -69.80 48.75
CA GLY A 99 -56.06 -69.53 50.09
C GLY A 99 -56.12 -68.07 50.58
N GLY A 100 -57.20 -67.38 50.20
CA GLY A 100 -58.04 -66.50 51.03
C GLY A 100 -57.44 -65.42 51.95
N ASP A 101 -57.80 -64.16 51.73
CA ASP A 101 -58.83 -63.45 52.51
C ASP A 101 -59.09 -62.04 51.92
N SER A 102 -60.36 -61.65 51.93
CA SER A 102 -60.86 -60.37 51.44
C SER A 102 -60.49 -59.22 52.37
N ARG A 103 -59.94 -58.12 51.83
CA ARG A 103 -60.17 -56.80 52.42
C ARG A 103 -60.08 -55.66 51.40
N THR A 104 -61.26 -55.31 50.92
CA THR A 104 -61.77 -53.99 50.50
C THR A 104 -60.79 -52.80 50.51
N THR A 105 -60.67 -52.20 49.32
CA THR A 105 -60.21 -50.84 49.01
C THR A 105 -60.86 -49.74 49.89
N PRO A 106 -60.28 -48.53 49.91
CA PRO A 106 -60.96 -47.50 49.13
C PRO A 106 -60.05 -46.65 48.24
N ILE A 107 -60.60 -46.40 47.05
CA ILE A 107 -60.17 -45.48 46.01
C ILE A 107 -60.44 -44.03 46.47
N THR A 108 -59.50 -43.13 46.23
CA THR A 108 -59.79 -41.69 46.08
C THR A 108 -59.13 -41.15 44.79
N PRO A 109 -59.87 -40.45 43.93
CA PRO A 109 -59.31 -39.77 42.76
C PRO A 109 -59.17 -38.26 43.02
N SER A 110 -58.14 -37.60 42.48
CA SER A 110 -58.28 -36.34 41.71
C SER A 110 -56.97 -35.60 41.38
N THR A 111 -56.81 -35.39 40.07
CA THR A 111 -56.24 -34.24 39.32
C THR A 111 -54.72 -34.01 39.16
N PRO A 112 -54.28 -33.68 37.92
CA PRO A 112 -52.89 -33.46 37.55
C PRO A 112 -52.52 -31.97 37.66
N MET A 113 -51.31 -31.66 38.13
CA MET A 113 -50.73 -30.33 37.98
C MET A 113 -49.32 -30.42 37.44
N GLY A 114 -49.18 -29.93 36.21
CA GLY A 114 -47.90 -29.73 35.56
C GLY A 114 -47.07 -28.68 36.28
N SER A 115 -45.78 -28.95 36.38
CA SER A 115 -44.76 -27.91 36.41
C SER A 115 -43.41 -28.56 36.09
N SER A 116 -43.06 -28.55 34.80
CA SER A 116 -41.71 -28.87 34.34
C SER A 116 -40.76 -27.79 34.85
N ARG A 117 -40.26 -27.97 36.08
CA ARG A 117 -39.09 -27.25 36.57
C ARG A 117 -37.87 -28.10 36.24
N SER A 118 -37.14 -27.64 35.23
CA SER A 118 -35.79 -28.05 34.87
C SER A 118 -34.90 -28.15 36.11
N ARG A 119 -34.59 -29.38 36.53
CA ARG A 119 -33.43 -29.61 37.40
C ARG A 119 -32.19 -29.52 36.52
N ILE A 120 -31.62 -28.33 36.47
CA ILE A 120 -30.23 -28.12 36.07
C ILE A 120 -29.37 -28.91 37.07
N MET A 121 -28.77 -30.00 36.61
CA MET A 121 -27.76 -30.73 37.36
C MET A 121 -26.46 -29.90 37.30
N ASN A 122 -26.23 -29.08 38.33
CA ASN A 122 -24.89 -28.60 38.62
C ASN A 122 -24.10 -29.80 39.16
N ILE A 123 -23.21 -30.35 38.33
CA ILE A 123 -22.18 -31.30 38.75
C ILE A 123 -20.96 -30.48 39.17
N ASP A 124 -21.03 -29.88 40.36
CA ASP A 124 -19.82 -29.48 41.05
C ASP A 124 -19.22 -30.75 41.64
N GLY A 125 -18.11 -31.17 41.04
CA GLY A 125 -17.30 -32.27 41.53
C GLY A 125 -16.61 -31.89 42.83
N THR A 126 -17.29 -32.07 43.96
CA THR A 126 -16.69 -32.39 45.25
C THR A 126 -17.77 -33.02 46.15
N ASN A 127 -17.41 -34.12 46.83
CA ASN A 127 -18.15 -34.82 47.88
C ASN A 127 -19.36 -35.66 47.48
N ASN A 128 -19.14 -36.97 47.27
CA ASN A 128 -20.12 -38.04 47.55
C ASN A 128 -19.45 -39.41 47.84
N ASN A 129 -18.37 -39.45 48.63
CA ASN A 129 -17.78 -40.70 49.16
C ASN A 129 -18.25 -41.03 50.59
N ALA A 130 -19.52 -40.76 50.90
CA ALA A 130 -20.11 -41.12 52.19
C ALA A 130 -21.60 -41.45 52.04
N MET A 131 -21.92 -42.39 51.14
CA MET A 131 -23.23 -43.05 51.13
C MET A 131 -22.96 -44.54 51.31
N GLY A 132 -23.50 -45.12 52.37
CA GLY A 132 -23.13 -46.44 52.87
C GLY A 132 -23.07 -47.50 51.77
N THR A 133 -21.93 -48.18 51.68
CA THR A 133 -21.76 -49.36 50.84
C THR A 133 -22.80 -50.39 51.27
N THR A 134 -23.85 -50.55 50.49
CA THR A 134 -24.85 -51.61 50.71
C THR A 134 -24.10 -52.94 50.78
N THR A 135 -24.53 -53.87 51.64
CA THR A 135 -23.91 -55.20 51.84
C THR A 135 -23.60 -55.93 50.53
N ASN A 136 -24.37 -55.63 49.49
CA ASN A 136 -24.28 -56.25 48.17
C ASN A 136 -23.18 -55.63 47.31
N SER A 137 -22.96 -54.31 47.42
CA SER A 137 -21.83 -53.67 46.75
C SER A 137 -20.51 -54.20 47.31
N LEU A 138 -20.48 -54.61 48.58
CA LEU A 138 -19.33 -55.28 49.19
C LEU A 138 -19.21 -56.74 48.71
N LEU A 139 -20.32 -57.48 48.56
CA LEU A 139 -20.33 -58.84 48.02
C LEU A 139 -19.88 -58.87 46.55
N LEU A 140 -20.32 -57.91 45.74
CA LEU A 140 -19.88 -57.71 44.36
C LEU A 140 -18.40 -57.33 44.27
N GLN A 141 -17.93 -56.46 45.15
CA GLN A 141 -16.52 -56.10 45.22
C GLN A 141 -15.64 -57.30 45.60
N LYS A 142 -16.04 -58.09 46.61
CA LYS A 142 -15.34 -59.31 47.02
C LYS A 142 -15.37 -60.39 45.94
N PHE A 143 -16.50 -60.56 45.25
CA PHE A 143 -16.62 -61.48 44.12
C PHE A 143 -15.69 -61.07 42.96
N LEU A 144 -15.67 -59.78 42.57
CA LEU A 144 -14.79 -59.27 41.51
C LEU A 144 -13.30 -59.34 41.88
N ASN A 145 -12.97 -59.23 43.17
CA ASN A 145 -11.61 -59.39 43.67
C ASN A 145 -11.17 -60.86 43.80
N GLY A 146 -12.08 -61.81 43.61
CA GLY A 146 -11.82 -63.25 43.76
C GLY A 146 -11.79 -63.75 45.20
N ASP A 147 -12.30 -62.97 46.16
CA ASP A 147 -12.32 -63.33 47.59
C ASP A 147 -13.43 -64.35 47.94
N ILE A 148 -14.42 -64.53 47.04
CA ILE A 148 -15.60 -65.38 47.25
C ILE A 148 -15.90 -66.14 45.95
N ASP A 149 -16.05 -67.47 46.05
CA ASP A 149 -16.43 -68.33 44.92
C ASP A 149 -17.93 -68.26 44.63
N LEU A 150 -18.29 -68.29 43.34
CA LEU A 150 -19.69 -68.21 42.87
C LEU A 150 -20.63 -69.27 43.49
N ARG A 151 -20.07 -70.44 43.85
CA ARG A 151 -20.81 -71.55 44.49
C ARG A 151 -21.16 -71.31 45.96
N SER A 152 -20.51 -70.34 46.59
CA SER A 152 -20.71 -70.00 48.01
C SER A 152 -21.76 -68.91 48.24
N ILE A 153 -22.28 -68.32 47.15
CA ILE A 153 -23.29 -67.26 47.19
C ILE A 153 -24.68 -67.88 47.03
N GLU A 154 -25.64 -67.49 47.87
CA GLU A 154 -27.01 -67.97 47.78
C GLU A 154 -27.69 -67.56 46.46
N GLN A 155 -28.61 -68.37 45.95
CA GLN A 155 -29.27 -68.13 44.65
C GLN A 155 -29.99 -66.77 44.58
N ARG A 156 -30.63 -66.34 45.68
CA ARG A 156 -31.26 -65.02 45.79
C ARG A 156 -30.25 -63.88 45.69
N ASP A 157 -29.10 -64.04 46.36
CA ASP A 157 -28.01 -63.06 46.31
C ASP A 157 -27.31 -63.06 44.94
N LEU A 158 -27.20 -64.20 44.26
CA LEU A 158 -26.72 -64.28 42.88
C LEU A 158 -27.61 -63.53 41.90
N ARG A 159 -28.95 -63.68 41.98
CA ARG A 159 -29.90 -62.92 41.15
C ARG A 159 -29.79 -61.41 41.40
N ARG A 160 -29.67 -61.01 42.66
CA ARG A 160 -29.49 -59.60 43.03
C ARG A 160 -28.12 -59.05 42.59
N LEU A 161 -27.06 -59.85 42.70
CA LEU A 161 -25.73 -59.52 42.23
C LEU A 161 -25.70 -59.28 40.72
N LEU A 162 -26.36 -60.16 39.97
CA LEU A 162 -26.51 -60.06 38.52
C LEU A 162 -27.20 -58.74 38.15
N SER A 163 -28.33 -58.42 38.78
CA SER A 163 -29.05 -57.18 38.55
C SER A 163 -28.23 -55.92 38.91
N GLU A 164 -27.46 -55.95 40.01
CA GLU A 164 -26.55 -54.86 40.36
C GLU A 164 -25.38 -54.70 39.37
N LEU A 165 -24.87 -55.81 38.83
CA LEU A 165 -23.80 -55.81 37.83
C LEU A 165 -24.31 -55.29 36.48
N GLU A 166 -25.52 -55.70 36.07
CA GLU A 166 -26.21 -55.17 34.89
C GLU A 166 -26.49 -53.67 35.01
N ALA A 167 -26.96 -53.20 36.18
CA ALA A 167 -27.18 -51.78 36.42
C ALA A 167 -25.86 -50.98 36.37
N LYS A 168 -24.77 -51.51 36.94
CA LYS A 168 -23.44 -50.90 36.85
C LYS A 168 -22.91 -50.88 35.41
N TYR A 169 -23.12 -51.94 34.64
CA TYR A 169 -22.75 -52.00 33.22
C TYR A 169 -23.51 -50.96 32.40
N LYS A 170 -24.84 -50.88 32.56
CA LYS A 170 -25.68 -49.86 31.89
C LYS A 170 -25.23 -48.43 32.27
N SER A 171 -25.00 -48.17 33.56
CA SER A 171 -24.49 -46.88 34.04
C SER A 171 -23.12 -46.53 33.44
N ALA A 172 -22.19 -47.48 33.41
CA ALA A 172 -20.88 -47.29 32.79
C ALA A 172 -20.97 -47.06 31.27
N MET A 173 -21.90 -47.72 30.58
CA MET A 173 -22.14 -47.53 29.14
C MET A 173 -22.68 -46.13 28.84
N ILE A 174 -23.66 -45.65 29.62
CA ILE A 174 -24.20 -44.28 29.51
C ILE A 174 -23.09 -43.26 29.80
N ALA A 175 -22.32 -43.46 30.86
CA ALA A 175 -21.19 -42.59 31.20
C ALA A 175 -20.15 -42.57 30.08
N ASN A 176 -19.79 -43.72 29.50
CA ASN A 176 -18.84 -43.81 28.41
C ASN A 176 -19.34 -43.10 27.13
N SER A 177 -20.63 -43.24 26.80
CA SER A 177 -21.26 -42.51 25.69
C SER A 177 -21.26 -40.99 25.94
N SER A 178 -21.60 -40.57 27.17
CA SER A 178 -21.56 -39.16 27.57
C SER A 178 -20.15 -38.58 27.47
N MET A 179 -19.14 -39.31 27.96
CA MET A 179 -17.74 -38.89 27.89
C MET A 179 -17.25 -38.83 26.44
N TYR A 180 -17.69 -39.75 25.57
CA TYR A 180 -17.41 -39.67 24.15
C TYR A 180 -18.01 -38.40 23.54
N ASN A 181 -19.28 -38.10 23.84
CA ASN A 181 -19.94 -36.89 23.34
C ASN A 181 -19.24 -35.60 23.82
N GLU A 182 -18.82 -35.55 25.08
CA GLU A 182 -18.04 -34.43 25.62
C GLU A 182 -16.65 -34.31 24.96
N LYS A 183 -15.93 -35.43 24.80
CA LYS A 183 -14.66 -35.48 24.05
C LYS A 183 -14.85 -34.93 22.64
N GLN A 184 -15.89 -35.36 21.94
CA GLN A 184 -16.18 -34.86 20.61
C GLN A 184 -16.50 -33.37 20.66
N ALA A 185 -17.35 -32.88 21.55
CA ALA A 185 -17.62 -31.44 21.70
C ALA A 185 -16.32 -30.61 21.91
N LEU A 186 -15.41 -31.10 22.77
CA LEU A 186 -14.11 -30.45 22.99
C LEU A 186 -13.24 -30.41 21.74
N TYR A 187 -13.20 -31.48 20.93
CA TYR A 187 -12.49 -31.44 19.63
C TYR A 187 -13.02 -30.34 18.72
N TYR A 188 -14.34 -30.11 18.69
CA TYR A 188 -14.94 -29.08 17.85
C TYR A 188 -14.62 -27.69 18.37
N GLN A 189 -14.61 -27.53 19.69
CA GLN A 189 -14.20 -26.27 20.32
C GLN A 189 -12.74 -25.94 20.00
N ILE A 190 -11.84 -26.94 20.08
CA ILE A 190 -10.43 -26.79 19.70
C ILE A 190 -10.30 -26.37 18.24
N ASP A 191 -10.99 -27.04 17.33
CA ASP A 191 -10.93 -26.70 15.90
C ASP A 191 -11.48 -25.29 15.65
N THR A 192 -12.60 -24.93 16.29
CA THR A 192 -13.16 -23.57 16.24
C THR A 192 -12.16 -22.51 16.71
N TYR A 193 -11.42 -22.77 17.80
CA TYR A 193 -10.41 -21.84 18.29
C TYR A 193 -9.19 -21.73 17.37
N LYS A 194 -8.77 -22.82 16.71
CA LYS A 194 -7.70 -22.74 15.71
C LYS A 194 -8.08 -21.80 14.57
N ASP A 195 -9.31 -21.91 14.07
CA ASP A 195 -9.79 -21.03 13.00
C ASP A 195 -9.86 -19.56 13.44
N ILE A 196 -10.37 -19.29 14.64
CA ILE A 196 -10.42 -17.93 15.20
C ILE A 196 -8.99 -17.37 15.37
N LEU A 197 -8.04 -18.20 15.79
CA LEU A 197 -6.64 -17.80 15.91
C LEU A 197 -6.04 -17.44 14.55
N ASP A 198 -6.30 -18.25 13.53
CA ASP A 198 -5.84 -18.00 12.16
C ASP A 198 -6.45 -16.71 11.60
N GLU A 199 -7.76 -16.50 11.79
CA GLU A 199 -8.44 -15.25 11.39
C GLU A 199 -7.84 -14.02 12.09
N HIS A 200 -7.60 -14.09 13.41
CA HIS A 200 -6.94 -13.01 14.14
C HIS A 200 -5.51 -12.76 13.66
N TYR A 201 -4.76 -13.81 13.33
CA TYR A 201 -3.41 -13.69 12.81
C TYR A 201 -3.38 -12.97 11.46
N GLU A 202 -4.37 -13.24 10.60
CA GLU A 202 -4.52 -12.58 9.30
C GLU A 202 -4.94 -11.11 9.46
N ILE A 203 -5.92 -10.81 10.33
CA ILE A 203 -6.33 -9.43 10.65
C ILE A 203 -5.15 -8.63 11.21
N PHE A 204 -4.36 -9.24 12.10
CA PHE A 204 -3.16 -8.63 12.65
C PHE A 204 -2.16 -8.27 11.55
N ASN A 205 -1.90 -9.21 10.63
CA ASN A 205 -0.99 -8.97 9.51
C ASN A 205 -1.51 -7.92 8.53
N GLN A 206 -2.81 -7.87 8.26
CA GLN A 206 -3.44 -6.84 7.43
C GLN A 206 -3.29 -5.45 8.08
N THR A 207 -3.62 -5.33 9.37
CA THR A 207 -3.47 -4.10 10.14
C THR A 207 -2.01 -3.64 10.16
N LYS A 208 -1.07 -4.58 10.31
CA LYS A 208 0.37 -4.29 10.27
C LYS A 208 0.82 -3.77 8.89
N ARG A 209 0.26 -4.27 7.78
CA ARG A 209 0.52 -3.73 6.43
C ARG A 209 -0.05 -2.32 6.29
N GLN A 210 -1.32 -2.11 6.69
CA GLN A 210 -1.97 -0.80 6.67
C GLN A 210 -1.19 0.25 7.49
N LEU A 211 -0.66 -0.13 8.66
CA LEU A 211 0.18 0.75 9.47
C LEU A 211 1.45 1.17 8.71
N LYS A 212 2.12 0.23 8.05
CA LYS A 212 3.31 0.53 7.25
C LYS A 212 3.01 1.49 6.10
N ASP A 213 1.90 1.30 5.42
CA ASP A 213 1.50 2.18 4.32
C ASP A 213 1.11 3.57 4.84
N LYS A 214 0.43 3.65 5.99
CA LYS A 214 0.19 4.94 6.67
C LYS A 214 1.46 5.64 7.14
N CYS A 215 2.48 4.90 7.58
CA CYS A 215 3.79 5.49 7.87
C CYS A 215 4.44 6.09 6.62
N LYS A 216 4.37 5.38 5.47
CA LYS A 216 4.88 5.93 4.20
C LYS A 216 4.11 7.18 3.77
N ASP A 217 2.78 7.16 3.84
CA ASP A 217 1.93 8.33 3.55
C ASP A 217 2.34 9.52 4.44
N PHE A 218 2.56 9.27 5.73
CA PHE A 218 3.00 10.28 6.68
C PHE A 218 4.37 10.86 6.34
N ASP A 219 5.34 10.02 5.96
CA ASP A 219 6.67 10.47 5.55
C ASP A 219 6.62 11.32 4.27
N ILE A 220 5.78 10.93 3.30
CA ILE A 220 5.53 11.72 2.08
C ILE A 220 4.92 13.08 2.47
N GLN A 221 3.87 13.08 3.29
CA GLN A 221 3.22 14.31 3.75
C GLN A 221 4.21 15.22 4.48
N LYS A 222 5.06 14.66 5.35
CA LYS A 222 6.10 15.40 6.04
C LYS A 222 7.08 16.05 5.07
N GLN A 223 7.52 15.33 4.04
CA GLN A 223 8.41 15.90 3.02
C GLN A 223 7.73 17.06 2.27
N THR A 224 6.47 16.89 1.85
CA THR A 224 5.71 17.96 1.18
C THR A 224 5.54 19.20 2.06
N LEU A 225 5.36 19.02 3.38
CA LEU A 225 5.25 20.12 4.33
C LEU A 225 6.57 20.90 4.40
N ILE A 226 7.71 20.20 4.48
CA ILE A 226 9.04 20.83 4.48
C ILE A 226 9.25 21.64 3.19
N ASP A 227 8.91 21.07 2.04
CA ASP A 227 9.04 21.74 0.75
C ASP A 227 8.17 23.01 0.68
N LEU A 228 6.92 22.95 1.16
CA LEU A 228 6.03 24.10 1.26
C LEU A 228 6.54 25.16 2.24
N GLN A 229 7.13 24.77 3.38
CA GLN A 229 7.74 25.71 4.31
C GLN A 229 8.92 26.45 3.68
N ASN A 230 9.77 25.74 2.94
CA ASN A 230 10.89 26.33 2.22
C ASN A 230 10.40 27.34 1.17
N ASN A 231 9.40 26.97 0.37
CA ASN A 231 8.79 27.86 -0.62
C ASN A 231 8.17 29.11 0.04
N ASN A 232 7.47 28.94 1.17
CA ASN A 232 6.88 30.06 1.89
C ASN A 232 7.95 31.00 2.46
N ASN A 233 9.06 30.46 2.98
CA ASN A 233 10.19 31.25 3.45
C ASN A 233 10.86 32.04 2.32
N GLN A 234 11.06 31.42 1.15
CA GLN A 234 11.58 32.11 -0.05
C GLN A 234 10.66 33.24 -0.49
N LEU A 235 9.34 33.01 -0.53
CA LEU A 235 8.37 34.05 -0.88
C LEU A 235 8.36 35.20 0.13
N LYS A 236 8.48 34.90 1.43
CA LYS A 236 8.61 35.92 2.48
C LYS A 236 9.89 36.75 2.32
N GLU A 237 11.00 36.11 1.97
CA GLU A 237 12.27 36.81 1.73
C GLU A 237 12.18 37.73 0.50
N ILE A 238 11.60 37.24 -0.60
CA ILE A 238 11.34 38.04 -1.80
C ILE A 238 10.46 39.25 -1.46
N LEU A 239 9.37 39.02 -0.72
CA LEU A 239 8.45 40.08 -0.31
C LEU A 239 9.15 41.10 0.59
N SER A 240 9.95 40.66 1.57
CA SER A 240 10.73 41.55 2.43
C SER A 240 11.75 42.37 1.63
N ASN A 241 12.40 41.77 0.63
CA ASN A 241 13.31 42.50 -0.26
C ASN A 241 12.57 43.52 -1.13
N CYS A 242 11.38 43.18 -1.64
CA CYS A 242 10.51 44.12 -2.34
C CYS A 242 10.09 45.29 -1.42
N GLU A 243 9.66 45.01 -0.19
CA GLU A 243 9.31 46.04 0.79
C GLU A 243 10.48 46.98 1.12
N LYS A 244 11.69 46.43 1.32
CA LYS A 244 12.90 47.23 1.53
C LYS A 244 13.20 48.13 0.32
N LEU A 245 13.14 47.60 -0.89
CA LEU A 245 13.34 48.39 -2.10
C LEU A 245 12.29 49.49 -2.23
N ILE A 246 11.02 49.18 -1.93
CA ILE A 246 9.92 50.16 -1.91
C ILE A 246 10.12 51.22 -0.81
N GLN A 247 10.74 50.88 0.32
CA GLN A 247 11.03 51.83 1.39
C GLN A 247 12.26 52.72 1.08
N GLU A 248 13.27 52.16 0.42
CA GLU A 248 14.49 52.86 -0.01
C GLU A 248 14.23 53.82 -1.19
N SER A 249 13.36 53.42 -2.12
CA SER A 249 12.77 54.34 -3.08
C SER A 249 11.70 55.14 -2.33
N GLU A 250 11.85 56.44 -2.09
CA GLU A 250 10.82 57.29 -1.45
C GLU A 250 9.53 57.38 -2.32
N ILE A 251 8.83 56.25 -2.51
CA ILE A 251 7.62 56.10 -3.31
C ILE A 251 6.44 56.16 -2.34
N GLU A 252 5.86 57.35 -2.20
CA GLU A 252 4.59 57.55 -1.51
C GLU A 252 3.46 56.98 -2.39
N ILE A 253 2.94 55.80 -2.03
CA ILE A 253 1.76 55.23 -2.68
C ILE A 253 0.51 55.88 -2.06
N TYR A 254 -0.05 56.88 -2.74
CA TYR A 254 -1.39 57.38 -2.43
C TYR A 254 -2.44 56.44 -3.01
N ILE A 255 -3.20 55.77 -2.13
CA ILE A 255 -4.39 55.01 -2.53
C ILE A 255 -5.55 56.00 -2.53
N ASP A 256 -5.95 56.46 -3.71
CA ASP A 256 -7.13 57.30 -3.88
C ASP A 256 -8.37 56.40 -3.98
N GLU A 257 -9.25 56.42 -2.97
CA GLU A 257 -10.39 55.52 -2.83
C GLU A 257 -11.42 55.61 -3.99
N GLN A 258 -11.29 56.61 -4.87
CA GLN A 258 -12.19 56.81 -6.01
C GLN A 258 -11.63 56.36 -7.37
N GLN A 259 -10.37 55.92 -7.45
CA GLN A 259 -9.79 55.43 -8.70
C GLN A 259 -9.39 53.95 -8.60
N LYS A 260 -9.95 53.14 -9.49
CA LYS A 260 -9.76 51.68 -9.58
C LYS A 260 -8.35 51.27 -10.04
N TYR A 261 -7.38 52.17 -10.04
CA TYR A 261 -6.02 51.95 -10.52
C TYR A 261 -4.99 52.63 -9.61
N LEU A 262 -3.89 51.91 -9.36
CA LEU A 262 -2.74 52.37 -8.60
C LEU A 262 -1.99 53.45 -9.39
N SER A 263 -2.12 54.73 -9.00
CA SER A 263 -1.30 55.81 -9.53
C SER A 263 -0.03 55.96 -8.69
N ILE A 264 1.11 55.49 -9.22
CA ILE A 264 2.44 55.73 -8.62
C ILE A 264 2.84 57.16 -9.01
N ASP A 265 2.69 58.11 -8.08
CA ASP A 265 3.11 59.49 -8.29
C ASP A 265 4.61 59.60 -7.93
N LEU A 266 5.50 59.53 -8.93
CA LEU A 266 6.93 59.77 -8.75
C LEU A 266 7.18 61.26 -8.49
N LYS A 267 6.92 61.74 -7.28
CA LYS A 267 7.38 63.08 -6.83
C LYS A 267 8.89 63.14 -6.53
N CYS A 268 9.62 62.06 -6.75
CA CYS A 268 11.05 61.95 -6.41
C CYS A 268 11.97 61.85 -7.66
N GLN A 269 11.59 62.45 -8.79
CA GLN A 269 12.43 62.42 -10.00
C GLN A 269 13.74 63.23 -9.86
N GLU A 270 13.84 64.17 -8.91
CA GLU A 270 15.08 64.91 -8.66
C GLU A 270 15.93 64.35 -7.49
N SER A 271 15.32 63.88 -6.39
CA SER A 271 16.10 63.38 -5.23
C SER A 271 16.60 61.93 -5.40
N PHE A 272 15.87 61.05 -6.11
CA PHE A 272 16.30 59.67 -6.35
C PHE A 272 17.54 59.55 -7.25
N LEU A 273 17.73 60.50 -8.18
CA LEU A 273 18.91 60.56 -9.03
C LEU A 273 20.19 60.93 -8.26
N LEU A 274 20.07 61.62 -7.13
CA LEU A 274 21.20 62.06 -6.31
C LEU A 274 21.62 61.01 -5.25
N SER A 275 20.72 60.15 -4.77
CA SER A 275 21.06 59.17 -3.72
C SER A 275 21.74 57.89 -4.26
N ASN A 276 21.47 57.51 -5.51
CA ASN A 276 22.19 56.42 -6.20
C ASN A 276 23.64 56.76 -6.59
N SER A 277 24.18 57.90 -6.14
CA SER A 277 25.42 58.54 -6.61
C SER A 277 26.73 57.95 -6.08
N PHE A 278 26.73 56.89 -5.25
CA PHE A 278 28.00 56.31 -4.78
C PHE A 278 28.43 55.06 -5.57
N THR A 279 27.51 54.14 -5.89
CA THR A 279 27.81 52.95 -6.68
C THR A 279 27.55 53.16 -8.19
N ASN A 280 26.52 53.93 -8.54
CA ASN A 280 26.23 54.25 -9.94
C ASN A 280 27.03 55.43 -10.50
N ARG A 281 27.75 56.22 -9.71
CA ARG A 281 28.56 57.32 -10.27
C ARG A 281 29.69 56.83 -11.18
N SER A 282 30.37 55.74 -10.81
CA SER A 282 31.40 55.14 -11.67
C SER A 282 30.81 54.56 -12.97
N ILE A 283 29.62 53.94 -12.87
CA ILE A 283 28.93 53.36 -14.04
C ILE A 283 28.35 54.47 -14.92
N ASN A 284 27.76 55.51 -14.33
CA ASN A 284 27.21 56.67 -15.04
C ASN A 284 28.31 57.52 -15.67
N GLU A 285 29.48 57.65 -15.05
CA GLU A 285 30.65 58.28 -15.67
C GLU A 285 31.17 57.46 -16.86
N LYS A 286 31.20 56.12 -16.75
CA LYS A 286 31.52 55.23 -17.87
C LYS A 286 30.48 55.31 -18.99
N LEU A 287 29.19 55.31 -18.66
CA LEU A 287 28.10 55.45 -19.64
C LEU A 287 28.14 56.82 -20.33
N LYS A 288 28.38 57.90 -19.58
CA LYS A 288 28.54 59.25 -20.14
C LYS A 288 29.75 59.32 -21.08
N LYS A 289 30.86 58.67 -20.73
CA LYS A 289 32.03 58.56 -21.59
C LYS A 289 31.72 57.77 -22.88
N ILE A 290 31.10 56.60 -22.76
CA ILE A 290 30.67 55.79 -23.91
C ILE A 290 29.69 56.56 -24.81
N LEU A 291 28.76 57.33 -24.23
CA LEU A 291 27.82 58.16 -25.00
C LEU A 291 28.52 59.31 -25.72
N SER A 292 29.54 59.92 -25.09
CA SER A 292 30.35 60.95 -25.73
C SER A 292 31.22 60.40 -26.87
N GLU A 293 31.82 59.23 -26.68
CA GLU A 293 32.58 58.52 -27.73
C GLU A 293 31.67 58.11 -28.88
N LYS A 294 30.46 57.61 -28.58
CA LYS A 294 29.42 57.32 -29.58
C LYS A 294 29.04 58.58 -30.36
N HIS A 295 28.84 59.72 -29.69
CA HIS A 295 28.53 60.97 -30.38
C HIS A 295 29.69 61.44 -31.26
N GLN A 296 30.93 61.37 -30.78
CA GLN A 296 32.12 61.70 -31.57
C GLN A 296 32.27 60.79 -32.79
N GLN A 297 32.01 59.48 -32.65
CA GLN A 297 32.01 58.53 -33.77
C GLN A 297 30.90 58.83 -34.76
N ILE A 298 29.69 59.17 -34.29
CA ILE A 298 28.58 59.57 -35.17
C ILE A 298 28.95 60.85 -35.94
N GLU A 299 29.54 61.85 -35.28
CA GLU A 299 30.03 63.04 -35.97
C GLU A 299 31.13 62.72 -36.98
N GLN A 300 32.05 61.82 -36.65
CA GLN A 300 33.09 61.37 -37.57
C GLN A 300 32.49 60.64 -38.78
N ILE A 301 31.51 59.76 -38.57
CA ILE A 301 30.76 59.11 -39.66
C ILE A 301 30.04 60.15 -40.53
N ASN A 302 29.43 61.16 -39.92
CA ASN A 302 28.74 62.22 -40.67
C ASN A 302 29.72 63.09 -41.46
N ARG A 303 30.90 63.41 -40.90
CA ARG A 303 31.99 64.10 -41.61
C ARG A 303 32.48 63.26 -42.80
N LEU A 304 32.79 61.99 -42.59
CA LEU A 304 33.24 61.08 -43.65
C LEU A 304 32.18 60.87 -44.73
N LYS A 305 30.89 60.84 -44.36
CA LYS A 305 29.79 60.80 -45.34
C LYS A 305 29.75 62.08 -46.17
N LEU A 306 29.93 63.25 -45.55
CA LEU A 306 29.97 64.51 -46.26
C LEU A 306 31.15 64.57 -47.24
N GLU A 307 32.35 64.16 -46.81
CA GLU A 307 33.53 64.04 -47.68
C GLU A 307 33.33 63.02 -48.81
N LEU A 308 32.67 61.90 -48.53
CA LEU A 308 32.31 60.91 -49.54
C LEU A 308 31.29 61.45 -50.55
N ASP A 309 30.32 62.24 -50.09
CA ASP A 309 29.33 62.87 -50.96
C ASP A 309 29.95 63.98 -51.81
N GLU A 310 30.87 64.77 -51.26
CA GLU A 310 31.66 65.77 -51.99
C GLU A 310 32.56 65.11 -53.05
N THR A 311 33.29 64.05 -52.70
CA THR A 311 34.12 63.30 -53.67
C THR A 311 33.28 62.61 -54.73
N ASN A 312 32.11 62.05 -54.38
CA ASN A 312 31.15 61.51 -55.34
C ASN A 312 30.56 62.60 -56.24
N HIS A 313 30.32 63.80 -55.71
CA HIS A 313 29.88 64.95 -56.49
C HIS A 313 30.97 65.40 -57.47
N HIS A 314 32.23 65.46 -57.03
CA HIS A 314 33.37 65.70 -57.90
C HIS A 314 33.53 64.60 -58.97
N LEU A 315 33.36 63.33 -58.62
CA LEU A 315 33.33 62.22 -59.59
C LEU A 315 32.16 62.33 -60.57
N ARG A 316 31.00 62.83 -60.14
CA ARG A 316 29.84 63.07 -61.00
C ARG A 316 30.12 64.20 -61.99
N ILE A 317 30.77 65.28 -61.55
CA ILE A 317 31.22 66.38 -62.40
C ILE A 317 32.28 65.89 -63.39
N LEU A 318 33.27 65.11 -62.93
CA LEU A 318 34.29 64.49 -63.78
C LEU A 318 33.67 63.53 -64.82
N LYS A 319 32.66 62.74 -64.45
CA LYS A 319 31.88 61.90 -65.37
C LYS A 319 31.08 62.71 -66.39
N GLN A 320 30.57 63.89 -66.02
CA GLN A 320 29.87 64.79 -66.94
C GLN A 320 30.81 65.49 -67.94
N HIS A 321 32.09 65.64 -67.59
CA HIS A 321 33.12 66.23 -68.47
C HIS A 321 33.84 65.23 -69.37
N ILE A 322 33.34 63.99 -69.51
CA ILE A 322 33.76 63.05 -70.56
C ILE A 322 32.68 63.06 -71.65
N PRO A 323 32.86 63.78 -72.78
CA PRO A 323 31.87 63.78 -73.85
C PRO A 323 32.07 62.59 -74.79
N ASN A 324 30.98 61.87 -74.99
CA ASN A 324 30.60 60.99 -76.11
C ASN A 324 31.30 59.63 -76.24
N SER A 325 30.53 58.56 -76.00
CA SER A 325 29.93 57.80 -77.11
C SER A 325 29.10 56.59 -76.63
N ILE A 326 27.78 56.71 -76.85
CA ILE A 326 26.79 55.66 -77.23
C ILE A 326 26.28 54.69 -76.15
N ASP A 327 25.05 55.03 -75.73
CA ASP A 327 23.85 54.20 -75.49
C ASP A 327 23.98 52.66 -75.54
N LEU A 328 23.59 52.02 -74.42
CA LEU A 328 22.48 51.06 -74.47
C LEU A 328 21.80 50.93 -73.09
N HIS A 329 20.56 51.37 -73.07
CA HIS A 329 19.39 50.78 -72.41
C HIS A 329 19.60 49.69 -71.33
N ASN A 330 18.98 49.94 -70.16
CA ASN A 330 18.47 48.98 -69.18
C ASN A 330 18.47 47.50 -69.62
N GLN A 331 19.37 46.72 -69.01
CA GLN A 331 19.06 45.53 -68.22
C GLN A 331 20.36 45.06 -67.56
N ASN A 332 20.28 44.77 -66.25
CA ASN A 332 21.00 43.72 -65.53
C ASN A 332 22.28 43.15 -66.20
N ILE A 333 23.44 43.15 -65.51
CA ILE A 333 24.55 42.14 -65.58
C ILE A 333 25.99 42.73 -65.57
N ASN A 334 26.80 42.21 -64.62
CA ASN A 334 28.25 41.93 -64.59
C ASN A 334 29.34 43.02 -64.55
N ASN A 335 29.94 43.15 -63.35
CA ASN A 335 31.37 43.43 -63.17
C ASN A 335 32.20 42.21 -63.63
N ALA A 336 32.67 42.22 -64.87
CA ALA A 336 33.41 41.11 -65.49
C ALA A 336 34.86 40.93 -64.99
N CYS A 337 35.43 41.87 -64.25
CA CYS A 337 36.83 41.80 -63.78
C CYS A 337 36.99 40.90 -62.53
N ASP A 338 35.99 40.86 -61.64
CA ASP A 338 36.01 40.02 -60.44
C ASP A 338 35.61 38.56 -60.73
N CYS A 339 34.89 38.30 -61.83
CA CYS A 339 34.37 36.97 -62.15
C CYS A 339 35.42 36.03 -62.77
N GLU A 340 36.35 36.53 -63.59
CA GLU A 340 37.42 35.69 -64.16
C GLU A 340 38.47 35.29 -63.12
N GLN A 341 38.86 36.20 -62.22
CA GLN A 341 39.75 35.87 -61.11
C GLN A 341 39.09 34.90 -60.13
N GLN A 342 37.80 35.07 -59.81
CA GLN A 342 37.06 34.10 -59.01
C GLN A 342 36.93 32.74 -59.72
N LYS A 343 36.66 32.70 -61.03
CA LYS A 343 36.61 31.44 -61.80
C LYS A 343 37.96 30.74 -61.86
N GLN A 344 39.06 31.47 -62.01
CA GLN A 344 40.42 30.90 -61.96
C GLN A 344 40.76 30.35 -60.57
N LEU A 345 40.42 31.08 -59.50
CA LEU A 345 40.63 30.63 -58.12
C LEU A 345 39.80 29.39 -57.78
N ILE A 346 38.52 29.36 -58.17
CA ILE A 346 37.65 28.19 -57.97
C ILE A 346 38.16 26.99 -58.76
N LYS A 347 38.62 27.20 -60.01
CA LYS A 347 39.24 26.13 -60.81
C LYS A 347 40.50 25.59 -60.15
N GLN A 348 41.40 26.46 -59.66
CA GLN A 348 42.60 26.04 -58.91
C GLN A 348 42.26 25.24 -57.64
N ILE A 349 41.26 25.67 -56.87
CA ILE A 349 40.81 24.95 -55.67
C ILE A 349 40.25 23.57 -56.04
N THR A 350 39.50 23.48 -57.15
CA THR A 350 38.92 22.22 -57.61
C THR A 350 40.01 21.24 -58.09
N ASP A 351 40.99 21.74 -58.84
CA ASP A 351 42.12 20.93 -59.32
C ASP A 351 43.00 20.44 -58.16
N LEU A 352 43.24 21.26 -57.13
CA LEU A 352 43.96 20.87 -55.91
C LEU A 352 43.19 19.84 -55.08
N ASN A 353 41.87 19.99 -54.94
CA ASN A 353 41.04 19.01 -54.25
C ASN A 353 41.02 17.66 -54.98
N ASN A 354 40.92 17.67 -56.31
CA ASN A 354 40.97 16.44 -57.10
C ASN A 354 42.36 15.76 -57.01
N GLY A 355 43.44 16.55 -56.99
CA GLY A 355 44.79 16.04 -56.75
C GLY A 355 44.96 15.42 -55.37
N LEU A 356 44.45 16.07 -54.32
CA LEU A 356 44.43 15.51 -52.95
C LEU A 356 43.59 14.23 -52.87
N GLN A 357 42.46 14.17 -53.55
CA GLN A 357 41.60 13.00 -53.55
C GLN A 357 42.25 11.82 -54.28
N ARG A 358 42.98 12.08 -55.38
CA ARG A 358 43.80 11.07 -56.06
C ARG A 358 44.98 10.62 -55.20
N LEU A 359 45.72 11.53 -54.57
CA LEU A 359 46.81 11.15 -53.65
C LEU A 359 46.29 10.41 -52.42
N SER A 360 45.09 10.75 -51.93
CA SER A 360 44.44 9.99 -50.85
C SER A 360 43.96 8.62 -51.30
N ALA A 361 43.51 8.48 -52.55
CA ALA A 361 43.14 7.20 -53.13
C ALA A 361 44.37 6.32 -53.41
N ASP A 362 45.44 6.90 -53.98
CA ASP A 362 46.70 6.23 -54.28
C ASP A 362 47.42 5.79 -52.99
N ASN A 363 47.43 6.63 -51.94
CA ASN A 363 47.92 6.24 -50.61
C ASN A 363 47.03 5.18 -49.94
N GLY A 364 45.72 5.16 -50.22
CA GLY A 364 44.82 4.12 -49.75
C GLY A 364 45.05 2.78 -50.44
N SER A 365 45.34 2.78 -51.74
CA SER A 365 45.71 1.56 -52.49
C SER A 365 47.12 1.05 -52.15
N LEU A 366 48.06 1.93 -51.78
CA LEU A 366 49.38 1.56 -51.27
C LEU A 366 49.35 1.02 -49.82
N GLN A 367 48.21 1.08 -49.12
CA GLN A 367 48.00 0.47 -47.81
C GLN A 367 47.20 -0.86 -47.86
N GLN A 368 46.85 -1.35 -49.06
CA GLN A 368 46.12 -2.62 -49.27
C GLN A 368 46.82 -3.64 -50.20
N GLU A 369 48.07 -3.40 -50.60
CA GLU A 369 49.07 -4.42 -50.99
C GLU A 369 50.16 -4.48 -49.92
#